data_AF-A0A945AT77-F1
#
_entry.id   AF-A0A945AT77-F1
#
_cell.length_a   1.000
_cell.length_b   1.000
_cell.length_c   1.000
_cell.angle_alpha   90.00
_cell.angle_beta   90.00
_cell.angle_gamma   90.00
#
_symmetry.space_group_name_H-M   'P 1'
#
loop_
_entity.id
_entity.type
_entity.pdbx_description
1 polymer ?
#
loop_
_entity_poly.entity_id
_entity_poly.type
_entity_poly.pdbx_seq_one_letter_code
_entity_poly.pdbx_strand_id
1 'polypeptide(L)'
;SVFDAFAYINRLPEEPYDDELPEDFSGRIFGRLANQEGRILLKSPPGMSKLAYEGFKTFLRYEGDMRVGNCAACHTLPDFTDGRSHSVRPGMAKAPTASLRNMYKSSQALREIINQKMKHAQSKQNSDAPKISDAYSTIRLHKNDIAGLVAFIELLQDVPKQQFRQLILDAELFDPLSVTK
;
A
#
# COMPACT_ATOMS: atom_id res chain seq x y z
N SER A 1 -13.36 -4.43 3.97
CA SER A 1 -13.03 -3.03 3.61
C SER A 1 -13.32 -2.73 2.13
N VAL A 2 -13.21 -1.48 1.67
CA VAL A 2 -13.31 -1.14 0.23
C VAL A 2 -12.16 -1.75 -0.55
N PHE A 3 -10.95 -1.75 0.03
CA PHE A 3 -9.80 -2.41 -0.55
C PHE A 3 -10.01 -3.91 -0.73
N ASP A 4 -10.64 -4.60 0.23
CA ASP A 4 -10.90 -6.04 0.09
C ASP A 4 -11.86 -6.34 -1.07
N ALA A 5 -12.87 -5.48 -1.30
CA ALA A 5 -13.76 -5.63 -2.45
C ALA A 5 -12.97 -5.45 -3.76
N PHE A 6 -12.09 -4.46 -3.81
CA PHE A 6 -11.19 -4.25 -4.95
C PHE A 6 -10.27 -5.47 -5.17
N ALA A 7 -9.63 -5.99 -4.11
CA ALA A 7 -8.74 -7.14 -4.18
C ALA A 7 -9.49 -8.39 -4.65
N TYR A 8 -10.68 -8.65 -4.11
CA TYR A 8 -11.53 -9.78 -4.44
C TYR A 8 -11.95 -9.76 -5.92
N ILE A 9 -12.51 -8.65 -6.41
CA ILE A 9 -13.05 -8.54 -7.77
C ILE A 9 -11.93 -8.66 -8.81
N ASN A 10 -10.77 -8.07 -8.51
CA ASN A 10 -9.59 -8.12 -9.37
C ASN A 10 -8.72 -9.37 -9.13
N ARG A 11 -9.15 -10.28 -8.24
CA ARG A 11 -8.50 -11.55 -7.94
C ARG A 11 -7.02 -11.40 -7.55
N LEU A 12 -6.71 -10.37 -6.77
CA LEU A 12 -5.36 -10.19 -6.25
C LEU A 12 -4.99 -11.39 -5.34
N PRO A 13 -3.72 -11.81 -5.33
CA PRO A 13 -3.23 -12.75 -4.32
C PRO A 13 -3.61 -12.27 -2.90
N GLU A 14 -4.22 -13.14 -2.10
CA GLU A 14 -4.71 -12.81 -0.76
C GLU A 14 -3.58 -12.84 0.29
N GLU A 15 -2.66 -13.80 0.14
CA GLU A 15 -1.53 -14.02 1.04
C GLU A 15 -0.29 -14.49 0.26
N PRO A 16 0.92 -14.23 0.79
CA PRO A 16 2.16 -14.78 0.24
C PRO A 16 2.23 -16.30 0.39
N TYR A 17 3.02 -16.98 -0.45
CA TYR A 17 3.41 -18.36 -0.17
C TYR A 17 4.39 -18.44 1.01
N ASP A 18 4.51 -19.60 1.65
CA ASP A 18 5.30 -19.80 2.89
C ASP A 18 6.72 -19.22 2.84
N ASP A 19 7.40 -19.38 1.70
CA ASP A 19 8.78 -18.91 1.48
C ASP A 19 8.88 -17.69 0.54
N GLU A 20 7.75 -17.05 0.22
CA GLU A 20 7.73 -15.89 -0.70
C GLU A 20 8.22 -14.62 0.00
N LEU A 21 9.21 -13.95 -0.60
CA LEU A 21 9.68 -12.67 -0.08
C LEU A 21 8.60 -11.59 -0.29
N PRO A 22 8.50 -10.59 0.61
CA PRO A 22 7.53 -9.49 0.46
C PRO A 22 7.63 -8.77 -0.89
N GLU A 23 8.83 -8.64 -1.44
CA GLU A 23 9.08 -8.04 -2.76
C GLU A 23 8.50 -8.89 -3.89
N ASP A 24 8.67 -10.22 -3.83
CA ASP A 24 8.16 -11.15 -4.84
C ASP A 24 6.62 -11.18 -4.82
N PHE A 25 6.04 -11.20 -3.60
CA PHE A 25 4.60 -11.13 -3.41
C PHE A 25 4.01 -9.82 -3.94
N SER A 26 4.67 -8.69 -3.64
CA SER A 26 4.28 -7.39 -4.19
C SER A 26 4.39 -7.37 -5.73
N GLY A 27 5.42 -8.01 -6.28
CA GLY A 27 5.61 -8.18 -7.73
C GLY A 27 4.49 -9.00 -8.37
N ARG A 28 4.00 -10.07 -7.73
CA ARG A 28 2.84 -10.86 -8.20
C ARG A 28 1.55 -10.06 -8.22
N ILE A 29 1.30 -9.27 -7.17
CA ILE A 29 0.15 -8.35 -7.14
C ILE A 29 0.26 -7.35 -8.29
N PHE A 30 1.43 -6.73 -8.46
CA PHE A 30 1.67 -5.74 -9.50
C PHE A 30 1.51 -6.32 -10.91
N GLY A 31 2.10 -7.49 -11.20
CA GLY A 31 1.99 -8.14 -12.50
C GLY A 31 0.54 -8.44 -12.88
N ARG A 32 -0.29 -8.81 -11.89
CA ARG A 32 -1.73 -8.98 -12.10
C ARG A 32 -2.44 -7.67 -12.43
N LEU A 33 -2.15 -6.61 -11.68
CA LEU A 33 -2.70 -5.28 -11.93
C LEU A 33 -2.31 -4.78 -13.32
N ALA A 34 -1.03 -4.83 -13.67
CA ALA A 34 -0.53 -4.40 -14.98
C ALA A 34 -1.19 -5.18 -16.14
N ASN A 35 -1.42 -6.49 -15.95
CA ASN A 35 -2.14 -7.29 -16.93
C ASN A 35 -3.60 -6.84 -17.11
N GLN A 36 -4.28 -6.48 -16.01
CA GLN A 36 -5.65 -5.98 -16.04
C GLN A 36 -5.75 -4.57 -16.61
N GLU A 37 -4.81 -3.69 -16.28
CA GLU A 37 -4.68 -2.35 -16.85
C GLU A 37 -4.52 -2.43 -18.38
N GLY A 38 -3.56 -3.21 -18.87
CA GLY A 38 -3.28 -3.33 -20.31
C GLY A 38 -4.39 -3.99 -21.13
N ARG A 39 -5.35 -4.68 -20.48
CA ARG A 39 -6.51 -5.29 -21.12
C ARG A 39 -7.81 -4.54 -20.88
N ILE A 40 -7.77 -3.43 -20.12
CA ILE A 40 -8.94 -2.67 -19.68
C ILE A 40 -9.95 -3.62 -19.01
N LEU A 41 -9.47 -4.39 -18.04
CA LEU A 41 -10.25 -5.36 -17.25
C LEU A 41 -10.27 -5.03 -15.76
N LEU A 42 -9.51 -4.02 -15.35
CA LEU A 42 -9.47 -3.60 -13.95
C LEU A 42 -10.84 -3.05 -13.56
N LYS A 43 -11.34 -3.47 -12.40
CA LYS A 43 -12.62 -3.01 -11.86
C LYS A 43 -12.42 -2.21 -10.60
N SER A 44 -13.20 -1.15 -10.43
CA SER A 44 -13.16 -0.32 -9.24
C SER A 44 -14.50 -0.34 -8.50
N PRO A 45 -14.54 -0.82 -7.24
CA PRO A 45 -15.72 -0.66 -6.41
C PRO A 45 -15.91 0.82 -6.00
N PRO A 46 -17.14 1.24 -5.64
CA PRO A 46 -17.38 2.57 -5.11
C PRO A 46 -16.43 2.91 -3.95
N GLY A 47 -15.81 4.09 -4.01
CA GLY A 47 -14.81 4.56 -3.04
C GLY A 47 -13.35 4.28 -3.42
N MET A 48 -13.07 3.33 -4.32
CA MET A 48 -11.72 3.10 -4.85
C MET A 48 -11.40 4.12 -5.96
N SER A 49 -10.99 5.32 -5.57
CA SER A 49 -10.62 6.37 -6.52
C SER A 49 -9.30 6.07 -7.25
N LYS A 50 -9.06 6.73 -8.40
CA LYS A 50 -7.75 6.70 -9.07
C LYS A 50 -6.60 7.10 -8.13
N LEU A 51 -6.83 8.10 -7.28
CA LEU A 51 -5.84 8.54 -6.29
C LEU A 51 -5.50 7.43 -5.28
N ALA A 52 -6.50 6.72 -4.76
CA ALA A 52 -6.27 5.61 -3.84
C ALA A 52 -5.61 4.41 -4.54
N TYR A 53 -5.96 4.15 -5.80
CA TYR A 53 -5.33 3.13 -6.63
C TYR A 53 -3.82 3.41 -6.88
N GLU A 54 -3.48 4.63 -7.27
CA GLU A 54 -2.07 5.05 -7.39
C GLU A 54 -1.35 5.01 -6.04
N GLY A 55 -2.06 5.33 -4.96
CA GLY A 55 -1.61 5.14 -3.58
C GLY A 55 -1.26 3.69 -3.25
N PHE A 56 -2.09 2.75 -3.67
CA PHE A 56 -1.84 1.31 -3.51
C PHE A 56 -0.60 0.86 -4.29
N LYS A 57 -0.46 1.28 -5.56
CA LYS A 57 0.74 0.98 -6.35
C LYS A 57 2.01 1.56 -5.70
N THR A 58 1.93 2.76 -5.17
CA THR A 58 3.01 3.40 -4.40
C THR A 58 3.33 2.61 -3.12
N PHE A 59 2.31 2.10 -2.43
CA PHE A 59 2.47 1.31 -1.21
C PHE A 59 3.24 0.00 -1.46
N LEU A 60 2.92 -0.72 -2.54
CA LEU A 60 3.55 -1.99 -2.92
C LEU A 60 5.01 -1.87 -3.34
N ARG A 61 5.47 -0.67 -3.70
CA ARG A 61 6.69 -0.40 -4.48
C ARG A 61 6.46 -0.59 -5.98
N TYR A 62 5.93 0.44 -6.63
CA TYR A 62 5.71 0.45 -8.09
C TYR A 62 7.00 0.11 -8.87
N GLU A 63 6.95 -0.90 -9.75
CA GLU A 63 8.08 -1.28 -10.61
C GLU A 63 8.11 -0.47 -11.91
N GLY A 64 9.26 0.16 -12.14
CA GLY A 64 9.61 1.11 -13.21
C GLY A 64 10.87 1.88 -12.75
N ASP A 65 11.37 2.85 -13.53
CA ASP A 65 12.61 3.58 -13.21
C ASP A 65 12.58 4.33 -11.85
N MET A 66 11.40 4.54 -11.27
CA MET A 66 11.23 5.35 -10.06
C MET A 66 11.13 4.56 -8.75
N ARG A 67 10.94 3.22 -8.76
CA ARG A 67 10.81 2.32 -7.57
C ARG A 67 10.35 3.05 -6.29
N VAL A 68 9.12 3.56 -6.32
CA VAL A 68 8.61 4.53 -5.33
C VAL A 68 7.96 3.80 -4.16
N GLY A 69 8.24 4.22 -2.92
CA GLY A 69 7.76 3.55 -1.72
C GLY A 69 8.55 2.29 -1.33
N ASN A 70 8.08 1.56 -0.33
CA ASN A 70 8.50 0.20 0.07
C ASN A 70 7.66 -0.30 1.27
N CYS A 71 6.38 0.12 1.35
CA CYS A 71 5.60 -0.04 2.57
C CYS A 71 5.23 -1.51 2.82
N ALA A 72 4.98 -2.25 1.73
CA ALA A 72 4.66 -3.67 1.75
C ALA A 72 5.80 -4.57 2.26
N ALA A 73 7.05 -4.07 2.37
CA ALA A 73 8.17 -4.83 2.93
C ALA A 73 7.98 -5.18 4.42
N CYS A 74 7.15 -4.42 5.14
CA CYS A 74 6.74 -4.74 6.52
C CYS A 74 5.22 -4.86 6.66
N HIS A 75 4.45 -4.16 5.83
CA HIS A 75 2.99 -4.14 5.89
C HIS A 75 2.38 -5.04 4.80
N THR A 76 2.61 -6.35 4.91
CA THR A 76 2.17 -7.37 3.95
C THR A 76 0.68 -7.72 4.09
N LEU A 77 -0.01 -8.04 2.99
CA LEU A 77 -1.38 -8.58 3.04
C LEU A 77 -1.41 -9.94 3.75
N PRO A 78 -2.60 -10.36 4.26
CA PRO A 78 -3.88 -9.64 4.24
C PRO A 78 -4.02 -8.58 5.34
N ASP A 79 -3.27 -8.68 6.43
CA ASP A 79 -3.47 -7.83 7.61
C ASP A 79 -2.65 -6.54 7.60
N PHE A 80 -1.87 -6.29 6.54
CA PHE A 80 -0.97 -5.16 6.42
C PHE A 80 0.04 -5.10 7.57
N THR A 81 0.57 -6.28 7.93
CA THR A 81 1.63 -6.47 8.91
C THR A 81 2.30 -7.82 8.66
N ASP A 82 3.61 -7.86 8.83
CA ASP A 82 4.38 -9.10 8.86
C ASP A 82 4.51 -9.67 10.30
N GLY A 83 3.98 -8.98 11.31
CA GLY A 83 4.10 -9.34 12.73
C GLY A 83 5.53 -9.29 13.28
N ARG A 84 6.54 -9.00 12.46
CA ARG A 84 7.96 -9.03 12.84
C ARG A 84 8.34 -7.72 13.51
N SER A 85 9.35 -7.80 14.37
CA SER A 85 9.90 -6.62 15.04
C SER A 85 10.94 -5.91 14.18
N HIS A 86 10.69 -4.65 13.83
CA HIS A 86 11.59 -3.82 13.04
C HIS A 86 12.09 -2.62 13.82
N SER A 87 13.32 -2.18 13.52
CA SER A 87 13.77 -0.88 13.98
C SER A 87 13.34 0.17 12.95
N VAL A 88 12.37 1.00 13.34
CA VAL A 88 11.74 2.01 12.48
C VAL A 88 12.04 3.45 12.92
N ARG A 89 12.75 3.61 14.04
CA ARG A 89 13.15 4.88 14.65
C ARG A 89 14.60 4.79 15.12
N PRO A 90 15.45 5.80 14.84
CA PRO A 90 16.82 5.83 15.32
C PRO A 90 16.89 5.71 16.85
N GLY A 91 17.78 4.85 17.36
CA GLY A 91 18.04 4.71 18.80
C GLY A 91 16.93 4.06 19.62
N MET A 92 15.83 3.61 18.99
CA MET A 92 14.73 2.92 19.67
C MET A 92 14.83 1.41 19.47
N ALA A 93 14.32 0.66 20.46
CA ALA A 93 14.17 -0.79 20.36
C ALA A 93 13.30 -1.18 19.16
N LYS A 94 13.53 -2.39 18.62
CA LYS A 94 12.67 -2.95 17.58
C LYS A 94 11.25 -3.10 18.14
N ALA A 95 10.26 -2.78 17.33
CA ALA A 95 8.85 -2.92 17.68
C ALA A 95 8.13 -3.75 16.62
N PRO A 96 7.14 -4.58 17.00
CA PRO A 96 6.36 -5.35 16.04
C PRO A 96 5.63 -4.41 15.08
N THR A 97 5.57 -4.78 13.79
CA THR A 97 4.72 -4.08 12.83
C THR A 97 3.26 -4.18 13.26
N ALA A 98 2.61 -3.05 13.51
CA ALA A 98 1.18 -3.03 13.75
C ALA A 98 0.41 -3.17 12.43
N SER A 99 -0.73 -3.86 12.47
CA SER A 99 -1.67 -3.90 11.34
C SER A 99 -2.12 -2.47 10.97
N LEU A 100 -2.30 -2.24 9.67
CA LEU A 100 -2.93 -1.01 9.17
C LEU A 100 -4.45 -1.12 9.05
N ARG A 101 -5.02 -2.31 9.26
CA ARG A 101 -6.48 -2.53 9.25
C ARG A 101 -7.12 -1.71 10.34
N ASN A 102 -8.26 -1.07 10.02
CA ASN A 102 -9.04 -0.30 10.98
C ASN A 102 -8.21 0.73 11.77
N MET A 103 -7.21 1.34 11.13
CA MET A 103 -6.45 2.42 11.74
C MET A 103 -7.32 3.69 11.77
N TYR A 104 -8.11 3.86 12.84
CA TYR A 104 -8.98 5.01 13.08
C TYR A 104 -8.16 6.28 13.38
N LYS A 105 -7.52 6.85 12.36
CA LYS A 105 -6.77 8.10 12.41
C LYS A 105 -7.34 9.07 11.38
N SER A 106 -7.30 10.37 11.69
CA SER A 106 -7.64 11.41 10.72
C SER A 106 -6.63 11.42 9.57
N SER A 107 -7.05 11.90 8.41
CA SER A 107 -6.16 12.08 7.25
C SER A 107 -4.94 12.94 7.59
N GLN A 108 -5.10 13.96 8.44
CA GLN A 108 -3.99 14.78 8.92
C GLN A 108 -2.98 13.97 9.76
N ALA A 109 -3.46 13.16 10.70
CA ALA A 109 -2.59 12.31 11.51
C ALA A 109 -1.85 11.26 10.65
N LEU A 110 -2.52 10.69 9.64
CA LEU A 110 -1.88 9.79 8.67
C LEU A 110 -0.78 10.50 7.88
N ARG A 111 -1.03 11.73 7.40
CA ARG A 111 -0.02 12.56 6.72
C ARG A 111 1.19 12.80 7.62
N GLU A 112 1.00 13.12 8.89
CA GLU A 112 2.09 13.35 9.83
C GLU A 112 2.95 12.09 10.04
N ILE A 113 2.31 10.93 10.18
CA ILE A 113 2.98 9.63 10.30
C ILE A 113 3.80 9.32 9.04
N ILE A 114 3.21 9.46 7.85
CA ILE A 114 3.90 9.19 6.58
C ILE A 114 5.10 10.14 6.40
N ASN A 115 4.93 11.43 6.72
CA ASN A 115 6.03 12.39 6.69
C ASN A 115 7.18 12.01 7.64
N GLN A 116 6.88 11.52 8.85
CA GLN A 116 7.92 11.01 9.75
C GLN A 116 8.65 9.79 9.15
N LYS A 117 7.92 8.86 8.53
CA LYS A 117 8.51 7.70 7.86
C LYS A 117 9.44 8.11 6.71
N MET A 118 9.03 9.12 5.92
CA MET A 118 9.86 9.69 4.86
C MET A 118 11.14 10.34 5.40
N LYS A 119 11.07 11.07 6.53
CA LYS A 119 12.27 11.62 7.19
C LYS A 119 13.24 10.52 7.61
N HIS A 120 12.74 9.43 8.19
CA HIS A 120 13.58 8.28 8.55
C HIS A 120 14.21 7.61 7.33
N ALA A 121 13.48 7.50 6.21
CA ALA A 121 14.02 6.99 4.95
C ALA A 121 15.16 7.87 4.42
N GLN A 122 14.97 9.19 4.41
CA GLN A 122 16.01 10.15 4.02
C GLN A 122 17.24 10.06 4.93
N SER A 123 17.06 9.96 6.26
CA SER A 123 18.19 9.76 7.17
C SER A 123 18.96 8.46 6.88
N LYS A 124 18.27 7.35 6.62
CA LYS A 124 18.87 6.05 6.27
C LYS A 124 19.62 6.09 4.92
N GLN A 125 19.21 6.96 3.99
CA GLN A 125 19.87 7.13 2.69
C GLN A 125 21.11 8.02 2.77
N ASN A 126 21.08 9.04 3.62
CA ASN A 126 22.14 10.05 3.71
C ASN A 126 23.24 9.72 4.75
N SER A 127 23.10 8.62 5.50
CA SER A 127 24.04 8.25 6.55
C SER A 127 24.01 6.75 6.82
N ASP A 128 25.04 6.24 7.50
CA ASP A 128 25.05 4.93 8.16
C ASP A 128 24.18 4.96 9.44
N ALA A 129 22.96 5.52 9.31
CA ALA A 129 22.06 5.86 10.41
C ALA A 129 21.92 4.68 11.40
N PRO A 130 21.89 4.92 12.72
CA PRO A 130 21.82 3.84 13.71
C PRO A 130 20.63 2.92 13.42
N LYS A 131 20.95 1.66 13.09
CA LYS A 131 20.13 0.44 12.97
C LYS A 131 18.65 0.57 12.52
N ILE A 132 18.24 1.56 11.71
CA ILE A 132 16.91 1.50 11.04
C ILE A 132 16.94 0.36 10.00
N SER A 133 15.81 -0.35 9.86
CA SER A 133 15.61 -1.41 8.87
C SER A 133 16.05 -0.98 7.46
N ASP A 134 16.74 -1.86 6.76
CA ASP A 134 17.25 -1.62 5.40
C ASP A 134 16.11 -1.40 4.39
N ALA A 135 14.90 -1.85 4.69
CA ALA A 135 13.69 -1.55 3.90
C ALA A 135 13.44 -0.04 3.72
N TYR A 136 13.95 0.82 4.63
CA TYR A 136 13.84 2.28 4.50
C TYR A 136 14.82 2.87 3.47
N SER A 137 15.91 2.17 3.17
CA SER A 137 16.96 2.65 2.25
C SER A 137 16.46 2.74 0.80
N THR A 138 15.37 2.04 0.46
CA THR A 138 14.80 1.96 -0.89
C THR A 138 13.60 2.89 -1.09
N ILE A 139 13.05 3.49 -0.03
CA ILE A 139 11.87 4.37 -0.12
C ILE A 139 12.24 5.68 -0.84
N ARG A 140 11.64 5.94 -2.01
CA ARG A 140 11.83 7.18 -2.80
C ARG A 140 10.55 8.01 -2.94
N LEU A 141 9.84 8.23 -1.84
CA LEU A 141 8.57 8.99 -1.84
C LEU A 141 8.79 10.51 -2.01
N HIS A 142 7.91 11.14 -2.77
CA HIS A 142 7.74 12.59 -2.88
C HIS A 142 6.50 13.08 -2.13
N LYS A 143 6.41 14.40 -1.90
CA LYS A 143 5.26 15.01 -1.19
C LYS A 143 3.92 14.73 -1.90
N ASN A 144 3.94 14.60 -3.22
CA ASN A 144 2.73 14.36 -4.02
C ASN A 144 2.16 12.95 -3.79
N ASP A 145 3.01 11.99 -3.41
CA ASP A 145 2.61 10.59 -3.18
C ASP A 145 1.82 10.41 -1.87
N ILE A 146 1.99 11.34 -0.93
CA ILE A 146 1.38 11.25 0.40
C ILE A 146 -0.14 11.23 0.31
N ALA A 147 -0.72 12.03 -0.59
CA ALA A 147 -2.18 12.07 -0.74
C ALA A 147 -2.74 10.71 -1.21
N GLY A 148 -2.05 10.04 -2.13
CA GLY A 148 -2.42 8.71 -2.59
C GLY A 148 -2.30 7.67 -1.47
N LEU A 149 -1.17 7.67 -0.75
CA LEU A 149 -0.97 6.74 0.39
C LEU A 149 -2.03 6.90 1.49
N VAL A 150 -2.41 8.14 1.81
CA VAL A 150 -3.48 8.40 2.80
C VAL A 150 -4.81 7.86 2.29
N ALA A 151 -5.17 8.20 1.04
CA ALA A 151 -6.42 7.72 0.44
C ALA A 151 -6.47 6.19 0.40
N PHE A 152 -5.35 5.52 0.12
CA PHE A 152 -5.26 4.07 0.17
C PHE A 152 -5.47 3.50 1.59
N ILE A 153 -4.76 4.02 2.59
CA ILE A 153 -4.86 3.52 3.98
C ILE A 153 -6.28 3.67 4.53
N GLU A 154 -7.00 4.73 4.15
CA GLU A 154 -8.40 4.91 4.55
C GLU A 154 -9.33 3.80 4.01
N LEU A 155 -8.99 3.18 2.88
CA LEU A 155 -9.76 2.07 2.32
C LEU A 155 -9.60 0.75 3.07
N LEU A 156 -8.71 0.69 4.08
CA LEU A 156 -8.46 -0.49 4.92
C LEU A 156 -9.39 -0.56 6.14
N GLN A 157 -10.36 0.34 6.24
CA GLN A 157 -11.43 0.28 7.24
C GLN A 157 -12.49 -0.73 6.84
N ASP A 158 -12.90 -1.56 7.80
CA ASP A 158 -13.92 -2.57 7.57
C ASP A 158 -15.28 -1.95 7.33
N VAL A 159 -16.06 -2.65 6.52
CA VAL A 159 -17.43 -2.28 6.17
C VAL A 159 -18.34 -3.44 6.56
N PRO A 160 -19.60 -3.20 6.94
CA PRO A 160 -20.57 -4.25 7.19
C PRO A 160 -20.73 -5.21 6.00
N LYS A 161 -21.05 -6.48 6.26
CA LYS A 161 -21.15 -7.53 5.23
C LYS A 161 -22.09 -7.17 4.08
N GLN A 162 -23.24 -6.53 4.37
CA GLN A 162 -24.17 -6.09 3.33
C GLN A 162 -23.53 -5.05 2.41
N GLN A 163 -22.82 -4.08 3.00
CA GLN A 163 -22.10 -3.06 2.24
C GLN A 163 -20.96 -3.67 1.43
N PHE A 164 -20.22 -4.64 1.97
CA PHE A 164 -19.19 -5.37 1.23
C PHE A 164 -19.74 -6.03 -0.04
N ARG A 165 -20.88 -6.72 0.07
CA ARG A 165 -21.55 -7.32 -1.10
C ARG A 165 -21.94 -6.25 -2.12
N GLN A 166 -22.46 -5.12 -1.65
CA GLN A 166 -22.88 -4.03 -2.52
C GLN A 166 -21.69 -3.43 -3.29
N LEU A 167 -20.55 -3.23 -2.63
CA LEU A 167 -19.30 -2.77 -3.28
C LEU A 167 -18.88 -3.67 -4.44
N ILE A 168 -19.10 -4.98 -4.33
CA ILE A 168 -18.79 -5.94 -5.40
C ILE A 168 -19.76 -5.81 -6.57
N LEU A 169 -21.04 -5.65 -6.29
CA LEU A 169 -22.08 -5.55 -7.32
C LEU A 169 -22.00 -4.23 -8.10
N ASP A 170 -21.61 -3.15 -7.42
CA ASP A 170 -21.55 -1.80 -7.99
C ASP A 170 -20.18 -1.48 -8.59
N ALA A 171 -19.27 -2.45 -8.69
CA ALA A 171 -17.95 -2.21 -9.25
C ALA A 171 -18.00 -2.02 -10.76
N GLU A 172 -17.38 -0.94 -11.23
CA GLU A 172 -17.36 -0.54 -12.64
C GLU A 172 -16.01 -0.82 -13.29
N LEU A 173 -16.00 -0.84 -14.63
CA LEU A 173 -14.75 -0.90 -15.39
C LEU A 173 -13.94 0.36 -15.12
N PHE A 174 -12.67 0.20 -14.78
CA PHE A 174 -11.78 1.28 -14.38
C PHE A 174 -10.53 1.27 -15.27
N ASP A 175 -10.33 2.36 -16.00
CA ASP A 175 -9.12 2.60 -16.78
C ASP A 175 -8.26 3.68 -16.09
N PRO A 176 -7.23 3.29 -15.31
CA PRO A 176 -6.34 4.24 -14.65
C PRO A 176 -5.46 5.01 -15.64
N LEU A 177 -5.26 4.48 -16.86
CA LEU A 177 -4.44 5.11 -17.90
C LEU A 177 -5.23 6.12 -18.74
N SER A 178 -6.55 6.10 -18.65
CA SER A 178 -7.39 7.11 -19.29
C SER A 178 -6.98 8.51 -18.81
N VAL A 179 -6.64 9.35 -19.79
CA VAL A 179 -6.53 10.79 -19.60
C VAL A 179 -7.95 11.31 -19.70
N THR A 180 -8.54 11.74 -18.59
CA THR A 180 -9.74 12.57 -18.63
C THR A 180 -9.41 13.78 -19.51
N LYS A 181 -10.06 13.84 -20.68
CA LYS A 181 -10.04 15.00 -21.56
C LYS A 181 -10.76 16.18 -20.92
#